data_AF-F4G081-F1
#
_entry.id   AF-F4G081-F1
#
_cell.length_a   1.000
_cell.length_b   1.000
_cell.length_c   1.000
_cell.angle_alpha   90.00
_cell.angle_beta   90.00
_cell.angle_gamma   90.00
#
_symmetry.space_group_name_H-M   'P 1'
#
loop_
_entity.id
_entity.type
_entity.pdbx_description
1 polymer ?
#
loop_
_entity_poly.entity_id
_entity_poly.type
_entity_poly.pdbx_seq_one_letter_code
_entity_poly.pdbx_strand_id
1 'polypeptide(L)' 'MPWKIKCNECGTIAMLNVSFDISKQKTIYYYCKVCKKNTFNDILGYLELDEEPNSV' A
#
# COMPACT_ATOMS: atom_id res chain seq x y z
N MET A 1 -6.69 -10.45 -2.82
CA MET A 1 -7.14 -9.04 -2.94
C MET A 1 -5.89 -8.16 -2.87
N PRO A 2 -5.83 -7.04 -3.63
CA PRO A 2 -4.67 -6.15 -3.57
C PRO A 2 -4.56 -5.48 -2.21
N TRP A 3 -3.32 -5.31 -1.76
CA TRP A 3 -2.98 -4.56 -0.56
C TRP A 3 -2.64 -3.12 -0.90
N LYS A 4 -3.20 -2.18 -0.14
CA LYS A 4 -2.87 -0.77 -0.27
C LYS A 4 -1.60 -0.48 0.53
N ILE A 5 -0.58 0.01 -0.14
CA ILE A 5 0.69 0.40 0.49
C ILE A 5 1.02 1.86 0.19
N LYS A 6 1.69 2.54 1.13
CA LYS A 6 2.07 3.96 0.99
C LYS A 6 3.57 4.13 1.12
N CYS A 7 4.21 4.73 0.12
CA CYS A 7 5.64 5.05 0.18
C CYS A 7 5.93 6.03 1.33
N ASN A 8 6.87 5.69 2.21
CA ASN A 8 7.26 6.54 3.33
C ASN A 8 8.03 7.80 2.89
N GLU A 9 8.59 7.85 1.68
CA GLU A 9 9.34 9.00 1.19
C GLU A 9 8.47 10.06 0.49
N CYS A 10 7.66 9.65 -0.49
CA CYS A 10 6.86 10.59 -1.30
C CYS A 10 5.36 10.50 -1.05
N GLY A 11 4.90 9.58 -0.20
CA GLY A 11 3.49 9.40 0.13
C GLY A 11 2.62 8.75 -0.96
N THR A 12 3.21 8.34 -2.09
CA THR A 12 2.46 7.69 -3.19
C THR A 12 1.83 6.37 -2.73
N ILE A 13 0.56 6.17 -3.08
CA ILE A 13 -0.18 4.94 -2.82
C ILE A 13 -0.02 3.98 -3.99
N ALA A 14 0.20 2.70 -3.70
CA ALA A 14 0.25 1.62 -4.69
C ALA A 14 -0.60 0.42 -4.24
N MET A 15 -1.05 -0.36 -5.21
CA MET A 15 -1.74 -1.63 -5.00
C MET A 15 -0.77 -2.78 -5.21
N LEU A 16 -0.53 -3.56 -4.16
CA LEU A 16 0.37 -4.70 -4.15
C LEU A 16 -0.43 -6.00 -4.23
N ASN A 17 -0.26 -6.74 -5.32
CA ASN A 17 -0.86 -8.07 -5.49
C ASN A 17 0.12 -9.14 -5.01
N VAL A 18 -0.21 -9.79 -3.90
CA VAL A 18 0.54 -10.92 -3.34
C VAL A 18 -0.40 -12.08 -3.00
N SER A 19 0.12 -13.30 -3.04
CA SER A 19 -0.64 -14.54 -2.77
C SER A 19 -0.65 -14.94 -1.29
N PHE A 20 -0.05 -14.14 -0.41
CA PHE A 20 0.06 -14.41 1.03
C PHE A 20 -0.40 -13.20 1.85
N ASP A 21 -0.75 -13.46 3.10
CA ASP A 21 -1.19 -12.43 4.04
C ASP A 21 0.01 -11.64 4.59
N ILE A 22 -0.04 -10.31 4.48
CA ILE A 22 0.96 -9.38 5.02
C ILE A 22 0.40 -8.51 6.14
N SER A 23 -0.79 -8.82 6.68
CA SER A 23 -1.45 -8.07 7.78
C SER A 23 -0.57 -7.86 9.01
N LYS A 24 0.30 -8.83 9.31
CA LYS A 24 1.20 -8.81 10.47
C LYS A 24 2.49 -8.02 10.23
N GLN A 25 2.74 -7.57 9.00
CA GLN A 25 3.89 -6.75 8.67
C GLN A 25 3.53 -5.28 8.81
N LYS A 26 4.40 -4.48 9.45
CA LYS A 26 4.20 -3.03 9.56
C LYS A 26 4.55 -2.31 8.26
N THR A 27 5.62 -2.76 7.62
CA THR A 27 6.19 -2.13 6.44
C THR A 27 6.67 -3.18 5.45
N ILE A 28 6.69 -2.82 4.18
CA ILE A 28 7.24 -3.63 3.09
C ILE A 28 8.27 -2.82 2.30
N TYR A 29 9.31 -3.48 1.81
CA TYR A 29 10.28 -2.88 0.91
C TYR A 29 9.81 -3.05 -0.54
N TYR A 30 9.43 -1.96 -1.19
CA TYR A 30 8.79 -1.98 -2.51
C TYR A 30 9.30 -0.85 -3.41
N TYR A 31 9.29 -1.09 -4.73
CA TYR A 31 9.72 -0.09 -5.71
C TYR A 31 8.69 1.03 -5.85
N CYS A 32 9.10 2.26 -5.53
CA CYS A 32 8.27 3.43 -5.74
C CYS A 32 8.48 4.02 -7.15
N LYS A 33 7.42 4.04 -7.97
CA LYS A 33 7.46 4.60 -9.34
C LYS A 33 7.72 6.12 -9.37
N VAL A 34 7.42 6.83 -8.27
CA VAL A 34 7.64 8.29 -8.15
C VAL A 34 9.06 8.59 -7.69
N CYS A 35 9.56 7.93 -6.63
CA CYS A 35 10.96 8.09 -6.19
C CYS A 35 11.98 7.42 -7.14
N LYS A 36 11.52 6.51 -8.01
CA LYS A 36 12.32 5.70 -8.92
C LYS A 36 13.38 4.82 -8.23
N LYS A 37 13.12 4.43 -6.99
CA LYS A 37 13.97 3.55 -6.18
C LYS A 37 13.10 2.71 -5.25
N ASN A 38 13.70 1.68 -4.65
CA ASN A 38 13.05 0.94 -3.58
C ASN A 38 12.98 1.79 -2.32
N THR A 39 11.82 1.78 -1.68
CA THR A 39 11.55 2.50 -0.44
C THR A 39 10.85 1.56 0.53
N PHE A 40 10.91 1.91 1.82
CA PHE A 40 9.94 1.36 2.76
C PHE A 40 8.57 1.96 2.46
N ASN A 41 7.56 1.11 2.54
CA ASN A 41 6.16 1.46 2.39
C ASN A 41 5.37 0.93 3.58
N ASP A 42 4.47 1.75 4.13
CA ASP A 42 3.50 1.35 5.15
C ASP A 42 2.40 0.49 4.51
N ILE A 43 1.98 -0.58 5.18
CA ILE A 43 0.83 -1.39 4.75
C ILE A 43 -0.43 -0.77 5.36
N LEU A 44 -1.30 -0.22 4.51
CA LEU A 44 -2.52 0.48 4.94
C LEU A 44 -3.72 -0.45 5.13
N GLY A 45 -3.67 -1.66 4.58
CA GLY A 45 -4.73 -2.66 4.67
C GLY A 45 -5.18 -3.20 3.32
N TYR A 46 -6.21 -4.05 3.35
CA TYR A 46 -6.87 -4.55 2.14
C TYR A 46 -7.80 -3.49 1.56
N LEU A 47 -8.03 -3.55 0.25
CA LEU A 47 -9.18 -2.88 -0.35
C LEU A 47 -10.43 -3.69 0.03
N GLU A 48 -11.07 -3.34 1.15
CA GLU A 48 -12.44 -3.82 1.41
C GLU A 48 -13.36 -3.11 0.42
N LEU A 49 -14.18 -3.88 -0.29
CA LEU A 49 -15.09 -3.40 -1.33
C LEU A 49 -16.29 -2.66 -0.72
N ASP A 50 -16.13 -1.83 0.32
CA ASP A 50 -17.23 -1.08 0.95
C ASP A 50 -16.80 0.28 1.54
N GLU A 51 -15.71 0.90 1.06
CA GLU A 51 -15.50 2.34 1.30
C GLU A 51 -16.34 3.14 0.29
N GLU A 52 -17.61 3.39 0.63
CA GLU A 52 -18.37 4.51 0.07
C GLU A 52 -17.48 5.76 0.13
N PRO A 53 -17.33 6.52 -0.97
CA PRO A 53 -16.57 7.77 -0.91
C PRO A 53 -17.28 8.67 0.10
N ASN A 54 -16.59 8.93 1.22
CA ASN A 54 -17.04 9.87 2.24
C ASN A 54 -17.57 11.13 1.53
N SER A 55 -18.88 11.28 1.59
CA SER A 55 -19.60 12.44 1.13
C SER A 55 -19.23 13.58 2.09
N VAL A 56 -18.45 14.53 1.60
CA VAL A 56 -18.29 15.86 2.22
C VAL A 56 -19.05 16.84 1.34
#